data_AF-A3INT3-F1
#
_entry.id   AF-A3INT3-F1
#
_cell.length_a   1.000
_cell.length_b   1.000
_cell.length_c   1.000
_cell.angle_alpha   90.00
_cell.angle_beta   90.00
_cell.angle_gamma   90.00
#
_symmetry.space_group_name_H-M   'P 1'
#
loop_
_entity.id
_entity.type
_entity.pdbx_description
1 polymer ?
#
loop_
_entity_poly.entity_id
_entity_poly.type
_entity_poly.pdbx_seq_one_letter_code
_entity_poly.pdbx_strand_id
1 'polypeptide(L)'
;MKLTSKVIISAPHIVIPKTYWTPLLGEVLRDADLITEAQLQIALRDKQEYKHRKIGEIVALRGWLRQETVDFFAEQWPNCLQQREKYLIGEYLQQAALLNKQDIENILDLQQDLKIKFGEIAVSQGLLTQKTLDFFLQNLFCQPSQNTLFIA
;
A
#
# COMPACT_ATOMS: atom_id res chain seq x y z
N MET A 1 -30.05 -0.45 25.98
CA MET A 1 -29.51 0.73 25.29
C MET A 1 -28.05 0.44 24.94
N LYS A 2 -27.75 0.04 23.69
CA LYS A 2 -26.43 -0.52 23.32
C LYS A 2 -25.59 0.52 22.59
N LEU A 3 -24.42 0.86 23.15
CA LEU A 3 -23.37 1.62 22.47
C LEU A 3 -22.61 0.69 21.53
N THR A 4 -22.83 0.83 20.22
CA THR A 4 -22.03 0.18 19.18
C THR A 4 -21.14 1.22 18.51
N SER A 5 -19.83 1.17 18.74
CA SER A 5 -18.93 2.13 18.08
C SER A 5 -17.62 1.46 17.66
N LYS A 6 -17.57 1.08 16.37
CA LYS A 6 -16.37 0.83 15.57
C LYS A 6 -15.61 2.15 15.37
N VAL A 7 -15.04 2.71 16.43
CA VAL A 7 -14.40 4.04 16.43
C VAL A 7 -12.99 3.91 17.00
N ILE A 8 -11.99 4.41 16.29
CA ILE A 8 -10.68 4.70 16.86
C ILE A 8 -10.66 6.20 17.14
N ILE A 9 -10.37 6.57 18.39
CA ILE A 9 -10.35 7.95 18.86
C ILE A 9 -8.90 8.43 18.84
N SER A 10 -8.61 9.48 18.07
CA SER A 10 -7.42 10.31 18.25
C SER A 10 -7.85 11.78 18.38
N ALA A 11 -7.18 12.54 19.24
CA ALA A 11 -7.51 13.94 19.55
C ALA A 11 -6.67 14.92 18.72
N PRO A 12 -7.17 16.12 18.36
CA PRO A 12 -8.51 16.65 18.58
C PRO A 12 -9.49 16.20 17.50
N HIS A 13 -10.76 16.12 17.89
CA HIS A 13 -11.79 15.25 17.32
C HIS A 13 -12.29 15.65 15.93
N ILE A 14 -11.81 14.95 14.89
CA ILE A 14 -12.51 14.83 13.62
C ILE A 14 -13.00 13.38 13.50
N VAL A 15 -14.33 13.19 13.52
CA VAL A 15 -14.95 11.89 13.22
C VAL A 15 -14.95 11.76 11.69
N ILE A 16 -13.95 11.07 11.13
CA ILE A 16 -13.88 10.80 9.69
C ILE A 16 -14.53 9.43 9.43
N PRO A 17 -15.66 9.35 8.71
CA PRO A 17 -16.20 8.07 8.29
C PRO A 17 -15.16 7.35 7.43
N LYS A 18 -15.01 6.02 7.55
CA LYS A 18 -14.07 5.22 6.72
C LYS A 18 -14.22 5.44 5.21
N THR A 19 -15.38 5.94 4.77
CA THR A 19 -15.72 6.30 3.38
C THR A 19 -15.20 7.67 2.91
N TYR A 20 -14.54 8.46 3.76
CA TYR A 20 -13.98 9.77 3.41
C TYR A 20 -12.45 9.84 3.54
N TRP A 21 -11.78 8.74 3.90
CA TRP A 21 -10.33 8.75 4.00
C TRP A 21 -9.71 8.44 2.65
N THR A 22 -9.31 9.48 1.92
CA THR A 22 -8.22 9.35 0.95
C THR A 22 -6.92 9.50 1.76
N PRO A 23 -6.22 8.40 2.08
CA PRO A 23 -4.98 8.50 2.84
C PRO A 23 -3.98 9.36 2.08
N LEU A 24 -3.22 10.18 2.81
CA LEU A 24 -2.24 11.07 2.18
C LEU A 24 -1.17 10.19 1.54
N LEU A 25 -0.79 10.49 0.29
CA LEU A 25 0.18 9.67 -0.47
C LEU A 25 1.44 9.34 0.34
N GLY A 26 2.00 10.31 1.09
CA GLY A 26 3.18 10.07 1.91
C GLY A 26 2.96 9.05 3.04
N GLU A 27 1.78 9.03 3.66
CA GLU A 27 1.42 8.03 4.67
C GLU A 27 1.25 6.65 4.03
N VAL A 28 0.61 6.57 2.87
CA VAL A 28 0.46 5.30 2.11
C VAL A 28 1.81 4.70 1.78
N LEU A 29 2.74 5.52 1.25
CA LEU A 29 4.09 5.07 0.90
C LEU A 29 4.87 4.62 2.14
N ARG A 30 4.71 5.30 3.28
CA ARG A 30 5.35 4.91 4.54
C ARG A 30 4.77 3.61 5.10
N ASP A 31 3.45 3.49 5.12
CA ASP A 31 2.76 2.33 5.67
C ASP A 31 3.00 1.08 4.81
N ALA A 32 3.26 1.27 3.52
CA ALA A 32 3.73 0.24 2.59
C ALA A 32 5.24 -0.10 2.74
N ASP A 33 5.94 0.53 3.68
CA ASP A 33 7.38 0.37 3.94
C ASP A 33 8.26 0.78 2.73
N LEU A 34 7.75 1.63 1.85
CA LEU A 34 8.44 2.12 0.65
C LEU A 34 9.26 3.38 0.94
N ILE A 35 8.88 4.14 1.97
CA ILE A 35 9.68 5.19 2.57
C ILE A 35 9.66 5.05 4.08
N THR A 36 10.70 5.53 4.74
CA THR A 36 10.76 5.63 6.20
C THR A 36 10.00 6.87 6.69
N GLU A 37 9.60 6.86 7.96
CA GLU A 37 9.06 8.06 8.63
C GLU A 37 10.02 9.25 8.52
N ALA A 38 11.33 9.01 8.67
CA ALA A 38 12.34 10.07 8.52
C ALA A 38 12.36 10.68 7.12
N GLN A 39 12.27 9.85 6.07
CA GLN A 39 12.16 10.32 4.69
C GLN A 39 10.85 11.09 4.45
N LEU A 40 9.73 10.64 5.01
CA LEU A 40 8.46 11.37 4.95
C LEU A 40 8.58 12.77 5.58
N GLN A 41 9.18 12.87 6.77
CA GLN A 41 9.38 14.17 7.45
C GLN A 41 10.28 15.12 6.66
N ILE A 42 11.34 14.59 6.03
CA ILE A 42 12.21 15.38 5.15
C ILE A 42 11.41 15.87 3.92
N ALA A 43 10.66 15.00 3.24
CA ALA A 43 9.84 15.41 2.09
C ALA A 43 8.78 16.46 2.47
N LEU A 44 8.17 16.34 3.65
CA LEU A 44 7.23 17.33 4.16
C LEU A 44 7.91 18.69 4.42
N ARG A 45 9.14 18.70 4.95
CA ARG A 45 9.94 19.91 5.10
C ARG A 45 10.25 20.55 3.74
N ASP A 46 10.71 19.77 2.77
CA ASP A 46 11.03 20.31 1.44
C ASP A 46 9.81 20.91 0.75
N LYS A 47 8.62 20.32 0.95
CA LYS A 47 7.38 20.86 0.41
C LYS A 47 7.07 22.26 0.94
N GLN A 48 7.50 22.60 2.16
CA GLN A 48 7.34 23.95 2.72
C GLN A 48 8.22 24.96 1.97
N GLU A 49 9.41 24.53 1.53
CA GLU A 49 10.35 25.35 0.75
C GLU A 49 9.92 25.43 -0.73
N TYR A 50 9.45 24.33 -1.31
CA TYR A 50 9.01 24.21 -2.71
C TYR A 50 7.48 24.06 -2.80
N LYS A 51 6.76 25.14 -2.46
CA LYS A 51 5.28 25.16 -2.30
C LYS A 51 4.44 24.57 -3.45
N HIS A 52 5.00 24.45 -4.65
CA HIS A 52 4.31 23.95 -5.84
C HIS A 52 4.50 22.44 -6.08
N ARG A 53 5.37 21.76 -5.32
CA ARG A 53 5.67 20.34 -5.52
C ARG A 53 4.74 19.43 -4.70
N LYS A 54 4.34 18.31 -5.29
CA LYS A 54 3.62 17.24 -4.59
C LYS A 54 4.61 16.39 -3.80
N ILE A 55 4.15 15.72 -2.73
CA ILE A 55 5.02 14.82 -1.93
C ILE A 55 5.60 13.70 -2.78
N GLY A 56 4.81 13.10 -3.67
CA GLY A 56 5.29 12.07 -4.59
C GLY A 56 6.44 12.56 -5.48
N GLU A 57 6.32 13.77 -6.04
CA GLU A 57 7.37 14.38 -6.85
C GLU A 57 8.65 14.58 -6.04
N ILE A 58 8.56 15.02 -4.78
CA ILE A 58 9.73 15.21 -3.91
C ILE A 58 10.41 13.88 -3.61
N VAL A 59 9.64 12.84 -3.31
CA VAL A 59 10.16 11.49 -3.04
C VAL A 59 10.90 10.93 -4.26
N ALA A 60 10.35 11.11 -5.46
CA ALA A 60 10.99 10.70 -6.70
C ALA A 60 12.23 11.56 -7.04
N LEU A 61 12.15 12.88 -6.89
CA LEU A 61 13.26 13.81 -7.13
C LEU A 61 14.46 13.53 -6.22
N ARG A 62 14.22 13.04 -5.00
CA ARG A 62 15.27 12.62 -4.06
C ARG A 62 15.82 11.22 -4.34
N GLY A 63 15.25 10.49 -5.30
CA GLY A 63 15.67 9.15 -5.67
C GLY A 63 15.33 8.06 -4.67
N TRP A 64 14.38 8.30 -3.74
CA TRP A 64 13.98 7.28 -2.77
C TRP A 64 13.03 6.25 -3.37
N LEU A 65 12.20 6.67 -4.34
CA LEU A 65 11.36 5.79 -5.12
C LEU A 65 11.42 6.16 -6.59
N ARG A 66 11.14 5.17 -7.44
CA ARG A 66 10.90 5.39 -8.86
C ARG A 66 9.61 6.20 -9.06
N GLN A 67 9.60 7.02 -10.11
CA GLN A 67 8.43 7.82 -10.47
C GLN A 67 7.21 6.92 -10.73
N GLU A 68 7.41 5.79 -11.40
CA GLU A 68 6.36 4.82 -11.73
C GLU A 68 5.70 4.24 -10.46
N THR A 69 6.49 3.95 -9.43
CA THR A 69 5.96 3.50 -8.13
C THR A 69 5.14 4.59 -7.48
N VAL A 70 5.64 5.83 -7.47
CA VAL A 70 4.91 6.97 -6.92
C VAL A 70 3.59 7.19 -7.65
N ASP A 71 3.61 7.15 -8.98
CA ASP A 71 2.44 7.38 -9.84
C ASP A 71 1.39 6.27 -9.64
N PHE A 72 1.82 5.01 -9.51
CA PHE A 72 0.92 3.91 -9.17
C PHE A 72 0.16 4.18 -7.87
N PHE A 73 0.86 4.56 -6.79
CA PHE A 73 0.23 4.83 -5.50
C PHE A 73 -0.63 6.10 -5.50
N ALA A 74 -0.28 7.10 -6.32
CA ALA A 74 -1.02 8.34 -6.42
C ALA A 74 -2.31 8.19 -7.25
N GLU A 75 -2.27 7.42 -8.33
CA GLU A 75 -3.30 7.45 -9.37
C GLU A 75 -4.08 6.13 -9.48
N GLN A 76 -3.42 4.99 -9.27
CA GLN A 76 -4.01 3.67 -9.51
C GLN A 76 -4.48 3.00 -8.21
N TRP A 77 -3.68 3.11 -7.14
CA TRP A 77 -3.93 2.45 -5.86
C TRP A 77 -5.34 2.69 -5.29
N PRO A 78 -5.91 3.92 -5.28
CA PRO A 78 -7.27 4.14 -4.78
C PRO A 78 -8.32 3.30 -5.53
N ASN A 79 -8.16 3.12 -6.85
CA ASN A 79 -9.05 2.31 -7.67
C ASN A 79 -8.84 0.81 -7.39
N CYS A 80 -7.59 0.38 -7.17
CA CYS A 80 -7.27 -1.00 -6.79
C CYS A 80 -7.93 -1.42 -5.47
N LEU A 81 -8.13 -0.49 -4.53
CA LEU A 81 -8.85 -0.76 -3.29
C LEU A 81 -10.35 -0.98 -3.52
N GLN A 82 -10.96 -0.21 -4.43
CA GLN A 82 -12.41 -0.20 -4.68
C GLN A 82 -12.88 -1.27 -5.66
N GLN A 83 -12.02 -1.73 -6.57
CA GLN A 83 -12.42 -2.72 -7.57
C GLN A 83 -12.88 -4.04 -6.93
N ARG A 84 -13.97 -4.61 -7.47
CA ARG A 84 -14.54 -5.88 -6.98
C ARG A 84 -13.72 -7.08 -7.42
N GLU A 85 -13.33 -7.10 -8.69
CA GLU A 85 -12.46 -8.12 -9.25
C GLU A 85 -11.02 -7.75 -8.94
N LYS A 86 -10.30 -8.64 -8.25
CA LYS A 86 -8.91 -8.42 -7.87
C LYS A 86 -7.98 -9.18 -8.81
N TYR A 87 -6.97 -8.49 -9.30
CA TYR A 87 -5.81 -9.10 -9.95
C TYR A 87 -5.05 -10.04 -9.00
N LEU A 88 -4.16 -10.86 -9.57
CA LEU A 88 -3.21 -11.63 -8.76
C LEU A 88 -2.22 -10.67 -8.06
N ILE A 89 -1.71 -11.08 -6.90
CA ILE A 89 -0.82 -10.22 -6.11
C ILE A 89 0.43 -9.78 -6.91
N GLY A 90 1.00 -10.67 -7.73
CA GLY A 90 2.15 -10.37 -8.59
C GLY A 90 1.87 -9.26 -9.60
N GLU A 91 0.65 -9.15 -10.12
CA GLU A 91 0.28 -8.12 -11.10
C GLU A 91 0.23 -6.73 -10.47
N TYR A 92 -0.28 -6.60 -9.24
CA TYR A 92 -0.23 -5.32 -8.51
C TYR A 92 1.20 -4.90 -8.19
N LEU A 93 2.04 -5.86 -7.76
CA LEU A 93 3.45 -5.61 -7.48
C LEU A 93 4.20 -5.21 -8.75
N GLN A 94 3.79 -5.73 -9.91
CA GLN A 94 4.31 -5.32 -11.21
C GLN A 94 3.89 -3.90 -11.58
N GLN A 95 2.59 -3.59 -11.47
CA GLN A 95 2.04 -2.28 -11.79
C GLN A 95 2.63 -1.18 -10.88
N ALA A 96 2.92 -1.51 -9.63
CA ALA A 96 3.62 -0.64 -8.68
C ALA A 96 5.12 -0.47 -8.99
N ALA A 97 5.63 -1.11 -10.04
CA ALA A 97 7.05 -1.21 -10.34
C ALA A 97 7.85 -1.64 -9.09
N LEU A 98 7.35 -2.62 -8.33
CA LEU A 98 8.08 -3.24 -7.21
C LEU A 98 8.72 -4.55 -7.64
N LEU A 99 8.06 -5.27 -8.56
CA LEU A 99 8.61 -6.43 -9.25
C LEU A 99 8.57 -6.19 -10.76
N ASN A 100 9.55 -6.68 -11.49
CA ASN A 100 9.49 -6.72 -12.94
C ASN A 100 8.97 -8.09 -13.44
N LYS A 101 8.79 -8.23 -14.76
CA LYS A 101 8.29 -9.48 -15.35
C LYS A 101 9.19 -10.68 -15.06
N GLN A 102 10.51 -10.48 -15.14
CA GLN A 102 11.50 -11.52 -14.86
C GLN A 102 11.46 -11.97 -13.39
N ASP A 103 11.30 -11.03 -12.46
CA ASP A 103 11.17 -11.35 -11.03
C ASP A 103 9.94 -12.27 -10.82
N ILE A 104 8.81 -11.92 -11.45
CA ILE A 104 7.56 -12.69 -11.34
C ILE A 104 7.71 -14.08 -11.95
N GLU A 105 8.27 -14.18 -13.15
CA GLU A 105 8.52 -15.47 -13.83
C GLU A 105 9.42 -16.37 -12.95
N ASN A 106 10.53 -15.84 -12.44
CA ASN A 106 11.45 -16.56 -11.56
C ASN A 106 10.77 -17.05 -10.27
N ILE A 107 9.95 -16.21 -9.64
CA ILE A 107 9.23 -16.60 -8.42
C ILE A 107 8.21 -17.72 -8.72
N LEU A 108 7.50 -17.63 -9.85
CA LEU A 108 6.51 -18.62 -10.24
C LEU A 108 7.14 -19.98 -10.54
N ASP A 109 8.31 -20.00 -11.18
CA ASP A 109 9.08 -21.22 -11.42
C ASP A 109 9.48 -21.88 -10.09
N LEU A 110 10.06 -21.11 -9.16
CA LEU A 110 10.45 -21.60 -7.85
C LEU A 110 9.27 -22.09 -7.00
N GLN A 111 8.10 -21.45 -7.12
CA GLN A 111 6.90 -21.86 -6.41
C GLN A 111 6.43 -23.26 -6.83
N GLN A 112 6.61 -23.65 -8.10
CA GLN A 112 6.22 -24.99 -8.58
C GLN A 112 7.07 -26.08 -7.92
N ASP A 113 8.37 -25.84 -7.77
CA ASP A 113 9.31 -26.81 -7.21
C ASP A 113 9.24 -26.88 -5.69
N LEU A 114 9.18 -25.72 -5.03
CA LEU A 114 9.32 -25.61 -3.58
C LEU A 114 7.99 -25.70 -2.82
N LYS A 115 6.84 -25.53 -3.51
CA LYS A 115 5.50 -25.46 -2.92
C LYS A 115 5.36 -24.39 -1.82
N ILE A 116 6.17 -23.33 -1.90
CA ILE A 116 6.16 -22.14 -1.04
C ILE A 116 5.33 -21.05 -1.73
N LYS A 117 4.62 -20.21 -0.97
CA LYS A 117 3.80 -19.14 -1.55
C LYS A 117 4.65 -18.09 -2.28
N PHE A 118 4.15 -17.57 -3.39
CA PHE A 118 4.76 -16.48 -4.18
C PHE A 118 5.36 -15.35 -3.30
N GLY A 119 4.57 -14.82 -2.37
CA GLY A 119 5.01 -13.71 -1.51
C GLY A 119 6.16 -14.08 -0.57
N GLU A 120 6.15 -15.30 -0.02
CA GLU A 120 7.23 -15.77 0.86
C GLU A 120 8.54 -15.91 0.10
N ILE A 121 8.49 -16.39 -1.15
CA ILE A 121 9.68 -16.45 -2.04
C ILE A 121 10.20 -15.03 -2.32
N ALA A 122 9.33 -14.10 -2.71
CA ALA A 122 9.72 -12.71 -2.99
C ALA A 122 10.42 -12.03 -1.80
N VAL A 123 9.92 -12.26 -0.59
CA VAL A 123 10.55 -11.74 0.65
C VAL A 123 11.88 -12.44 0.92
N SER A 124 11.95 -13.76 0.77
CA SER A 124 13.18 -14.52 1.02
C SER A 124 14.33 -14.16 0.07
N GLN A 125 14.02 -13.71 -1.14
CA GLN A 125 14.98 -13.25 -2.13
C GLN A 125 15.39 -11.78 -1.95
N GLY A 126 14.78 -11.07 -0.98
CA GLY A 126 15.03 -9.65 -0.74
C GLY A 126 14.43 -8.72 -1.80
N LEU A 127 13.53 -9.21 -2.65
CA LEU A 127 12.85 -8.40 -3.67
C LEU A 127 11.78 -7.49 -3.03
N LEU A 128 11.20 -7.93 -1.92
CA LEU A 128 10.20 -7.19 -1.15
C LEU A 128 10.51 -7.32 0.34
N THR A 129 10.11 -6.33 1.14
CA THR A 129 10.04 -6.51 2.59
C THR A 129 8.75 -7.25 2.96
N GLN A 130 8.75 -7.96 4.09
CA GLN A 130 7.54 -8.59 4.62
C GLN A 130 6.42 -7.54 4.83
N LYS A 131 6.78 -6.34 5.29
CA LYS A 131 5.81 -5.26 5.52
C LYS A 131 5.16 -4.77 4.23
N THR A 132 5.94 -4.60 3.16
CA THR A 132 5.36 -4.24 1.85
C THR A 132 4.40 -5.32 1.37
N LEU A 133 4.77 -6.60 1.46
CA LEU A 133 3.87 -7.69 1.09
C LEU A 133 2.58 -7.68 1.93
N ASP A 134 2.72 -7.58 3.25
CA ASP A 134 1.59 -7.54 4.18
C ASP A 134 0.66 -6.36 3.90
N PHE A 135 1.22 -5.19 3.58
CA PHE A 135 0.46 -4.00 3.22
C PHE A 135 -0.46 -4.27 2.02
N PHE A 136 0.06 -4.86 0.93
CA PHE A 136 -0.77 -5.19 -0.22
C PHE A 136 -1.84 -6.24 0.14
N LEU A 137 -1.47 -7.29 0.86
CA LEU A 137 -2.40 -8.37 1.21
C LEU A 137 -3.55 -7.87 2.08
N GLN A 138 -3.25 -7.07 3.09
CA GLN A 138 -4.25 -6.55 4.02
C GLN A 138 -5.21 -5.58 3.33
N ASN A 139 -4.71 -4.70 2.46
CA ASN A 139 -5.54 -3.68 1.83
C ASN A 139 -6.34 -4.21 0.63
N LEU A 140 -5.82 -5.19 -0.12
CA LEU A 140 -6.47 -5.71 -1.31
C LEU A 140 -7.39 -6.90 -1.03
N PHE A 141 -7.01 -7.80 -0.12
CA PHE A 141 -7.70 -9.08 0.06
C PHE A 141 -8.34 -9.25 1.44
N CYS A 142 -7.83 -8.56 2.46
CA CYS A 142 -8.36 -8.67 3.82
C CYS A 142 -9.44 -7.60 4.09
N GLN A 143 -10.58 -7.72 3.40
CA GLN A 143 -11.78 -6.94 3.77
C GLN A 143 -12.42 -7.60 5.01
N PRO A 144 -12.68 -6.88 6.13
CA PRO A 144 -13.55 -7.40 7.16
C PRO A 144 -14.92 -7.62 6.53
N SER A 145 -15.36 -8.87 6.48
CA SER A 145 -16.67 -9.26 5.98
C SER A 145 -17.75 -8.39 6.63
N GLN A 146 -18.34 -7.47 5.87
CA GLN A 146 -19.65 -6.92 6.19
C GLN A 146 -20.72 -7.95 5.86
N ASN A 147 -20.66 -9.14 6.48
CA ASN A 147 -21.70 -10.15 6.34
C ASN A 147 -21.86 -10.98 7.61
N THR A 148 -22.12 -10.30 8.72
CA THR A 148 -22.84 -10.89 9.84
C THR A 148 -23.88 -9.87 10.32
N LEU A 149 -24.75 -9.47 9.38
CA LEU A 149 -26.00 -8.81 9.69
C LEU A 149 -27.04 -9.93 9.88
N PHE A 150 -27.31 -10.28 11.13
CA PHE A 150 -28.57 -10.79 11.66
C PHE A 150 -29.29 -11.90 10.85
N ILE A 151 -28.99 -13.17 11.19
CA ILE A 151 -30.03 -14.20 11.30
C ILE A 151 -30.23 -14.44 12.80
N ALA A 152 -31.26 -13.82 13.35
CA ALA A 152 -32.02 -14.23 14.53
C ALA A 152 -33.38 -13.54 14.46
#